data_AF-A0A218QQY5-F1
#
_entry.id   AF-A0A218QQY5-F1
#
_cell.length_a   1.000
_cell.length_b   1.000
_cell.length_c   1.000
_cell.angle_alpha   90.00
_cell.angle_beta   90.00
_cell.angle_gamma   90.00
#
_symmetry.space_group_name_H-M   'P 1'
#
loop_
_entity.id
_entity.type
_entity.pdbx_description
1 polymer ?
#
loop_
_entity_poly.entity_id
_entity_poly.type
_entity_poly.pdbx_seq_one_letter_code
_entity_poly.pdbx_strand_id
1 'polypeptide(L)' 'MNGNIRCCNLFGIPFYINPSWFLVLGLVTWSYSSGLAAQFPQLGGGLPLLLGLMTALLLFSSVVAHELGHSFVAIRARN' A
#
# COMPACT_ATOMS: atom_id res chain seq x y z
N MET A 1 18.42 3.93 -14.30
CA MET A 1 18.94 4.44 -13.02
C MET A 1 18.05 3.88 -11.93
N ASN A 2 18.56 2.94 -11.11
CA ASN A 2 17.77 2.23 -10.10
C ASN A 2 17.33 3.19 -8.99
N GLY A 3 16.20 3.87 -9.18
CA GLY A 3 15.58 4.79 -8.21
C GLY A 3 14.89 4.07 -7.05
N ASN A 4 15.39 2.91 -6.63
CA ASN A 4 14.84 2.16 -5.51
C ASN A 4 15.41 2.74 -4.23
N ILE A 5 14.57 3.42 -3.46
CA ILE A 5 14.95 3.97 -2.15
C ILE A 5 14.83 2.82 -1.15
N ARG A 6 15.93 2.55 -0.43
CA ARG A 6 15.92 1.56 0.65
C ARG A 6 15.15 2.18 1.82
N CYS A 7 13.91 1.75 2.01
CA CYS A 7 12.99 2.36 2.97
C CYS A 7 13.27 1.85 4.38
N CYS A 8 13.33 0.53 4.56
CA CYS A 8 13.51 -0.10 5.88
C CYS A 8 14.20 -1.46 5.75
N ASN A 9 14.60 -2.04 6.89
CA ASN A 9 15.03 -3.43 6.98
C ASN A 9 14.01 -4.18 7.84
N LEU A 10 13.12 -4.95 7.21
CA LEU A 10 12.07 -5.68 7.91
C LEU A 10 12.48 -7.15 8.05
N PHE A 11 12.61 -7.65 9.29
CA PHE A 11 12.98 -9.05 9.58
C PHE A 11 14.27 -9.55 8.88
N GLY A 12 15.24 -8.66 8.63
CA GLY A 12 16.49 -9.01 7.95
C GLY A 12 16.43 -8.94 6.42
N ILE A 13 15.27 -8.61 5.84
CA ILE A 13 15.09 -8.44 4.40
C ILE A 13 15.20 -6.95 4.05
N PRO A 14 16.11 -6.55 3.14
CA PRO A 14 16.22 -5.16 2.73
C PRO A 14 14.99 -4.77 1.91
N PHE A 15 14.17 -3.87 2.45
CA PHE A 15 12.93 -3.41 1.82
C PHE A 15 13.21 -2.17 0.96
N TYR A 16 12.93 -2.29 -0.34
CA TYR A 16 13.10 -1.22 -1.31
C TYR A 16 11.74 -0.72 -1.78
N ILE A 17 11.51 0.59 -1.69
CA ILE A 17 10.32 1.24 -2.23
C ILE A 17 10.72 2.01 -3.48
N ASN A 18 9.98 1.78 -4.57
CA ASN A 18 10.09 2.60 -5.76
C ASN A 18 9.20 3.86 -5.58
N PRO A 19 9.64 5.06 -5.99
CA PRO A 19 8.83 6.29 -5.94
C PRO A 19 7.47 6.15 -6.62
N SER A 20 7.35 5.28 -7.63
CA SER A 20 6.07 4.96 -8.28
C SER A 20 5.00 4.48 -7.30
N TRP A 21 5.41 3.90 -6.17
CA TRP A 21 4.50 3.40 -5.14
C TRP A 21 3.67 4.53 -4.51
N PHE A 22 4.26 5.72 -4.31
CA PHE A 22 3.52 6.88 -3.83
C PHE A 22 2.53 7.41 -4.87
N LEU A 23 2.89 7.34 -6.16
CA LEU A 23 2.01 7.70 -7.26
C LEU A 23 0.81 6.76 -7.29
N VAL A 24 1.04 5.44 -7.20
CA VAL A 24 -0.05 4.45 -7.16
C VAL A 24 -0.90 4.62 -5.90
N LEU A 25 -0.30 4.89 -4.73
CA LEU A 25 -1.04 5.19 -3.50
C LEU A 25 -1.98 6.39 -3.67
N GLY A 26 -1.50 7.47 -4.29
CA GLY A 26 -2.31 8.64 -4.61
C GLY A 26 -3.45 8.31 -5.58
N LEU A 27 -3.17 7.55 -6.65
CA LEU A 27 -4.18 7.13 -7.62
C LEU A 27 -5.26 6.23 -7.01
N VAL A 28 -4.87 5.24 -6.20
CA VAL A 28 -5.81 4.34 -5.51
C VAL A 28 -6.67 5.14 -4.52
N THR A 29 -6.04 6.00 -3.72
CA THR A 29 -6.75 6.90 -2.79
C THR A 29 -7.77 7.76 -3.52
N TRP A 30 -7.37 8.40 -4.63
CA TRP A 30 -8.25 9.23 -5.44
C TRP A 30 -9.40 8.42 -6.04
N SER A 31 -9.10 7.27 -6.65
CA SER A 31 -10.09 6.40 -7.29
C SER A 31 -11.15 5.90 -6.30
N TYR A 32 -10.72 5.43 -5.12
CA TYR A 32 -11.66 4.98 -4.08
C TYR A 32 -12.43 6.15 -3.48
N SER A 33 -11.76 7.28 -3.21
CA SER A 33 -12.43 8.49 -2.71
C SER A 33 -13.50 8.99 -3.68
N SER A 34 -13.21 9.06 -4.99
CA SER A 34 -14.17 9.49 -5.99
C SER A 34 -15.34 8.52 -6.13
N GLY A 35 -15.07 7.21 -6.03
CA GLY A 35 -16.11 6.19 -6.03
C GLY A 35 -17.03 6.32 -4.82
N LEU A 36 -16.46 6.48 -3.62
CA LEU A 36 -17.24 6.67 -2.38
C LEU A 36 -18.05 7.96 -2.41
N ALA A 37 -17.46 9.07 -2.88
CA ALA A 37 -18.17 10.34 -2.97
C ALA A 37 -19.34 10.29 -3.97
N ALA A 38 -19.20 9.53 -5.07
CA ALA A 38 -20.26 9.35 -6.05
C ALA A 38 -21.38 8.41 -5.58
N GLN A 39 -21.01 7.31 -4.90
CA GLN A 39 -21.97 6.30 -4.43
C GLN A 39 -22.70 6.70 -3.16
N PHE A 40 -22.04 7.47 -2.29
CA PHE A 40 -22.59 7.92 -1.01
C PHE A 40 -22.48 9.44 -0.90
N PRO A 41 -23.37 10.20 -1.57
CA PRO A 41 -23.39 11.66 -1.47
C PRO A 41 -23.62 12.17 -0.04
N GLN A 42 -24.14 11.30 0.85
CA GLN A 42 -24.32 11.61 2.28
C GLN A 42 -22.99 11.66 3.04
N LEU A 43 -21.92 11.04 2.52
CA LEU A 43 -20.56 11.18 3.03
C LEU A 43 -20.01 12.56 2.62
N GLY A 44 -20.57 13.60 3.21
CA GLY A 44 -20.13 14.98 2.98
C GLY A 44 -18.75 15.27 3.57
N GLY A 45 -18.06 16.25 2.98
CA GLY A 45 -16.77 16.75 3.48
C GLY A 45 -15.57 15.91 3.07
N GLY A 46 -14.52 15.89 3.92
CA GLY A 46 -13.26 15.18 3.65
C GLY A 46 -13.29 13.67 3.98
N LEU A 47 -14.45 13.12 4.34
CA LEU A 47 -14.58 11.73 4.80
C LEU A 47 -14.32 10.68 3.69
N PRO A 48 -14.82 10.84 2.45
CA PRO A 48 -14.48 9.92 1.35
C PRO A 48 -12.99 9.86 1.06
N LEU A 49 -12.29 10.99 1.21
CA LEU A 49 -10.84 11.07 1.02
C LEU A 49 -10.09 10.30 2.11
N LEU A 50 -10.50 10.47 3.37
CA LEU A 50 -9.93 9.72 4.50
C LEU A 50 -10.14 8.22 4.33
N LEU A 51 -11.37 7.80 3.98
CA LEU A 51 -11.71 6.39 3.76
C LEU A 51 -10.92 5.82 2.58
N GLY A 52 -10.85 6.53 1.45
CA GLY A 52 -10.04 6.13 0.30
C GLY A 52 -8.56 5.96 0.65
N LEU A 53 -8.00 6.87 1.46
CA LEU A 53 -6.62 6.79 1.93
C LEU A 53 -6.41 5.58 2.85
N MET A 54 -7.33 5.35 3.80
CA MET A 54 -7.27 4.19 4.70
C MET A 54 -7.36 2.88 3.93
N THR A 55 -8.26 2.78 2.95
CA THR A 55 -8.39 1.60 2.08
C THR A 55 -7.10 1.37 1.29
N ALA A 56 -6.52 2.42 0.70
CA ALA A 56 -5.25 2.32 -0.01
C ALA A 56 -4.14 1.80 0.93
N LEU A 57 -3.95 2.40 2.10
CA LEU A 57 -2.92 1.98 3.06
C LEU A 57 -3.09 0.53 3.51
N LEU A 58 -4.31 0.08 3.79
CA LEU A 58 -4.60 -1.30 4.16
C LEU A 58 -4.32 -2.29 3.02
N LEU A 59 -4.72 -1.95 1.79
CA LEU A 59 -4.45 -2.74 0.59
C LEU A 59 -2.95 -2.93 0.41
N PHE A 60 -2.20 -1.84 0.45
CA PHE A 60 -0.75 -1.89 0.30
C PHE A 60 -0.06 -2.66 1.43
N SER A 61 -0.52 -2.47 2.67
CA SER A 61 -0.01 -3.24 3.83
C SER A 61 -0.27 -4.74 3.67
N SER A 62 -1.42 -5.12 3.11
CA SER A 62 -1.76 -6.53 2.81
C SER A 62 -0.83 -7.13 1.76
N VAL A 63 -0.53 -6.41 0.67
CA VAL A 63 0.43 -6.85 -0.36
C VAL A 63 1.81 -7.05 0.26
N VAL A 64 2.27 -6.09 1.08
CA VAL A 64 3.57 -6.22 1.76
C VAL A 64 3.58 -7.44 2.69
N ALA A 65 2.53 -7.66 3.47
CA ALA A 65 2.40 -8.84 4.32
C ALA A 65 2.38 -10.16 3.52
N HIS A 66 1.74 -10.18 2.36
CA HIS A 66 1.69 -11.33 1.45
C HIS A 66 3.09 -11.71 0.94
N GLU A 67 3.86 -10.73 0.45
CA GLU A 67 5.23 -10.94 -0.03
C GLU A 67 6.21 -11.31 1.10
N LEU A 68 6.00 -10.76 2.29
CA LEU A 68 6.73 -11.16 3.49
C LEU A 68 6.43 -12.62 3.88
N GLY A 69 5.19 -13.07 3.71
CA GLY A 69 4.80 -14.46 3.93
C GLY A 69 5.58 -15.42 3.03
N HIS A 70 5.69 -15.12 1.73
CA HIS A 70 6.50 -15.90 0.80
C HIS A 70 7.97 -15.94 1.20
N SER A 71 8.52 -14.79 1.61
CA SER A 71 9.90 -14.70 2.08
C SER A 71 10.14 -15.52 3.35
N PHE A 72 9.20 -15.49 4.29
CA PHE A 72 9.28 -16.26 5.53
C PHE A 72 9.24 -17.77 5.27
N VAL A 73 8.36 -18.22 4.36
CA VAL A 73 8.32 -19.62 3.92
C VAL A 73 9.61 -20.03 3.23
N ALA A 74 10.18 -19.19 2.37
CA ALA A 74 11.45 -19.47 1.70
C ALA A 74 12.63 -19.57 2.69
N ILE A 75 12.67 -18.71 3.72
CA ILE A 75 13.67 -18.79 4.79
C ILE A 75 13.49 -20.09 5.60
N ARG A 76 12.25 -20.47 5.91
CA ARG A 76 11.94 -21.71 6.64
C ARG A 76 12.31 -22.97 5.85
N ALA A 77 12.14 -22.97 4.53
CA ALA A 77 12.41 -24.12 3.67
C ALA A 77 13.91 -24.35 3.39
N ARG A 78 14.78 -23.40 3.71
CA ARG A 78 16.24 -23.48 3.51
C ARG A 78 17.00 -24.01 4.74
N ASN A 79 16.32 -24.16 5.89
CA ASN A 79 16.83 -24.77 7.13
C ASN A 79 16.27 -26.19 7.29
#